data_AF-A0A7C1UTV6-F1
#
_entry.id   AF-A0A7C1UTV6-F1
#
_cell.length_a   1.000
_cell.length_b   1.000
_cell.length_c   1.000
_cell.angle_alpha   90.00
_cell.angle_beta   90.00
_cell.angle_gamma   90.00
#
_symmetry.space_group_name_H-M   'P 1'
#
loop_
_entity.id
_entity.type
_entity.pdbx_description
1 polymer ?
#
loop_
_entity_poly.entity_id
_entity_poly.type
_entity_poly.pdbx_seq_one_letter_code
_entity_poly.pdbx_strand_id
1 'polypeptide(L)'
;MKIGHAHWKHYFGGLSMLLILMQLLTGLFLTLFYMPSLQEAYASVKYLYTDLASWAWLRDAHRWIAVFFFVGIVVHSVRSLLRKEFLDQRKRMLWLTGVFLLLPMLFFLVTGLILPWDWKGYWFMEMVPNYVGSIPLVGPSLKAFFIKAFTLPRNLIAHIFILPLISIILIDLHCFSKLRKKGIFVYLGKHALITVPFLVAVIVLAFYIQMPTLDPEVIPLPLEGVGIPAPEWFFLILLLPFMYFKGSMAPFLGLFLPFAIFLALAFMPYYLKGKKGRPDNSAPAGVGAKSADKANNSKVKSIGRMAASFVLVVLVVSSLLGGFAWGTYKSPTLGCSSCHNLYLGDRMGVPPKAFKDRSVVPLLEDNAWMMRHWFNPQIVW
;
A
#
# COMPACT_ATOMS: atom_id res chain seq x y z
N MET A 1 18.06 -33.33 -13.76
CA MET A 1 17.68 -31.94 -14.07
C MET A 1 18.59 -31.00 -13.29
N LYS A 2 19.61 -30.37 -13.91
CA LYS A 2 20.45 -29.38 -13.21
C LYS A 2 19.60 -28.14 -12.94
N ILE A 3 19.12 -27.99 -11.71
CA ILE A 3 18.46 -26.76 -11.25
C ILE A 3 19.54 -25.68 -11.26
N GLY A 4 19.70 -25.01 -12.41
CA GLY A 4 20.64 -23.91 -12.55
C GLY A 4 20.34 -22.89 -11.46
N HIS A 5 21.35 -22.62 -10.62
CA HIS A 5 21.32 -21.74 -9.45
C HIS A 5 20.27 -20.66 -9.63
N ALA A 6 19.24 -20.70 -8.79
CA ALA A 6 18.27 -19.63 -8.79
C ALA A 6 19.01 -18.30 -8.69
N HIS A 7 18.72 -17.41 -9.63
CA HIS A 7 19.48 -16.18 -9.76
C HIS A 7 19.09 -15.28 -8.59
N TRP A 8 19.78 -15.44 -7.45
CA TRP A 8 19.57 -14.70 -6.18
C TRP A 8 19.32 -13.21 -6.38
N LYS A 9 19.97 -12.68 -7.42
CA LYS A 9 19.82 -11.31 -7.92
C LYS A 9 18.38 -10.88 -8.29
N HIS A 10 17.44 -11.78 -8.54
CA HIS A 10 16.03 -11.48 -8.86
C HIS A 10 15.04 -12.11 -7.87
N TYR A 11 15.53 -12.63 -6.74
CA TYR A 11 14.76 -13.40 -5.78
C TYR A 11 13.43 -12.73 -5.39
N PHE A 12 13.51 -11.53 -4.85
CA PHE A 12 12.33 -10.80 -4.36
C PHE A 12 11.30 -10.45 -5.45
N GLY A 13 11.72 -10.32 -6.72
CA GLY A 13 10.77 -10.13 -7.82
C GLY A 13 9.95 -11.40 -8.10
N GLY A 14 10.60 -12.55 -8.10
CA GLY A 14 9.90 -13.84 -8.27
C GLY A 14 9.10 -14.26 -7.03
N LEU A 15 9.59 -13.95 -5.82
CA LEU A 15 8.84 -14.11 -4.58
C LEU A 15 7.55 -13.28 -4.63
N SER A 16 7.62 -11.98 -4.97
CA SER A 16 6.45 -11.12 -5.10
C SER A 16 5.45 -11.65 -6.15
N MET A 17 5.95 -12.19 -7.27
CA MET A 17 5.12 -12.84 -8.29
C MET A 17 4.34 -14.05 -7.75
N LEU A 18 4.96 -14.86 -6.89
CA LEU A 18 4.30 -16.03 -6.29
C LEU A 18 3.32 -15.60 -5.19
N LEU A 19 3.69 -14.62 -4.36
CA LEU A 19 2.84 -14.11 -3.28
C LEU A 19 1.57 -13.44 -3.81
N ILE A 20 1.63 -12.70 -4.92
CA ILE A 20 0.41 -12.12 -5.51
C ILE A 20 -0.53 -13.20 -6.08
N LEU A 21 0.01 -14.30 -6.62
CA LEU A 21 -0.81 -15.44 -7.03
C LEU A 21 -1.46 -16.11 -5.81
N MET A 22 -0.71 -16.26 -4.72
CA MET A 22 -1.27 -16.76 -3.46
C MET A 22 -2.35 -15.82 -2.91
N GLN A 23 -2.22 -14.48 -3.04
CA GLN A 23 -3.29 -13.55 -2.68
C GLN A 23 -4.55 -13.70 -3.50
N LEU A 24 -4.42 -13.96 -4.79
CA LEU A 24 -5.58 -14.22 -5.62
C LEU A 24 -6.29 -15.51 -5.19
N LEU A 25 -5.54 -16.58 -4.88
CA LEU A 25 -6.10 -17.86 -4.45
C LEU A 25 -6.77 -17.78 -3.09
N THR A 26 -6.09 -17.23 -2.08
CA THR A 26 -6.65 -17.07 -0.74
C THR A 26 -7.80 -16.06 -0.74
N GLY A 27 -7.70 -14.97 -1.51
CA GLY A 27 -8.77 -14.00 -1.66
C GLY A 27 -10.03 -14.60 -2.30
N LEU A 28 -9.87 -15.37 -3.38
CA LEU A 28 -10.98 -16.08 -4.02
C LEU A 28 -11.67 -17.03 -3.05
N PHE A 29 -10.90 -17.79 -2.26
CA PHE A 29 -11.47 -18.65 -1.22
C PHE A 29 -12.29 -17.84 -0.20
N LEU A 30 -11.75 -16.74 0.31
CA LEU A 30 -12.45 -15.89 1.30
C LEU A 30 -13.74 -15.30 0.73
N THR A 31 -13.79 -14.97 -0.57
CA THR A 31 -15.02 -14.44 -1.19
C THR A 31 -16.18 -15.42 -1.22
N LEU A 32 -15.93 -16.74 -1.10
CA LEU A 32 -17.00 -17.75 -1.04
C LEU A 32 -17.82 -17.66 0.26
N PHE A 33 -17.25 -17.05 1.30
CA PHE A 33 -17.86 -16.96 2.64
C PHE A 33 -18.14 -15.51 3.07
N TYR A 34 -17.69 -14.52 2.31
CA TYR A 34 -17.82 -13.11 2.65
C TYR A 34 -19.16 -12.53 2.15
N MET A 35 -19.88 -11.84 3.05
CA MET A 35 -21.11 -11.13 2.71
C MET A 35 -20.85 -9.62 2.67
N PRO A 36 -20.89 -8.96 1.49
CA PRO A 36 -20.52 -7.54 1.36
C PRO A 36 -21.63 -6.57 1.76
N SER A 37 -22.32 -6.79 2.89
CA SER A 37 -23.28 -5.84 3.45
C SER A 37 -22.76 -5.28 4.77
N LEU A 38 -23.21 -4.10 5.16
CA LEU A 38 -22.76 -3.48 6.41
C LEU A 38 -23.23 -4.25 7.65
N GLN A 39 -24.35 -4.96 7.54
CA GLN A 39 -24.89 -5.84 8.59
C GLN A 39 -24.09 -7.12 8.72
N GLU A 40 -23.74 -7.75 7.59
CA GLU A 40 -23.22 -9.12 7.57
C GLU A 40 -21.70 -9.19 7.38
N ALA A 41 -21.02 -8.13 6.95
CA ALA A 41 -19.60 -8.21 6.62
C ALA A 41 -18.72 -8.64 7.79
N TYR A 42 -18.85 -7.97 8.93
CA TYR A 42 -18.10 -8.35 10.13
C TYR A 42 -18.50 -9.75 10.64
N ALA A 43 -19.80 -10.05 10.64
CA ALA A 43 -20.32 -11.33 11.08
C ALA A 43 -19.82 -12.48 10.19
N SER A 44 -19.80 -12.31 8.86
CA SER A 44 -19.30 -13.28 7.89
C SER A 44 -17.80 -13.53 8.03
N VAL A 45 -17.04 -12.52 8.44
CA VAL A 45 -15.62 -12.65 8.77
C VAL A 45 -15.42 -13.38 10.10
N LYS A 46 -16.24 -13.11 11.11
CA LYS A 46 -16.22 -13.81 12.40
C LYS A 46 -16.63 -15.28 12.25
N TYR A 47 -17.60 -15.56 11.39
CA TYR A 47 -18.06 -16.91 11.03
C TYR A 47 -16.91 -17.82 10.57
N LEU A 48 -15.92 -17.27 9.86
CA LEU A 48 -14.70 -18.02 9.50
C LEU A 48 -13.93 -18.54 10.71
N TYR A 49 -13.92 -17.80 11.82
CA TYR A 49 -13.22 -18.17 13.06
C TYR A 49 -14.05 -19.04 14.00
N THR A 50 -15.38 -18.88 13.99
CA THR A 50 -16.27 -19.60 14.92
C THR A 50 -16.71 -20.95 14.36
N ASP A 51 -17.30 -20.95 13.17
CA ASP A 51 -18.02 -22.11 12.62
C ASP A 51 -17.23 -22.84 11.53
N LEU A 52 -16.30 -22.14 10.87
CA LEU A 52 -15.34 -22.69 9.90
C LEU A 52 -13.91 -22.70 10.47
N ALA A 53 -13.76 -22.94 11.78
CA ALA A 53 -12.49 -22.81 12.50
C ALA A 53 -11.30 -23.54 11.83
N SER A 54 -11.53 -24.69 11.18
CA SER A 54 -10.49 -25.43 10.43
C SER A 54 -9.92 -24.67 9.22
N TRP A 55 -10.63 -23.66 8.72
CA TRP A 55 -10.25 -22.82 7.58
C TRP A 55 -9.96 -21.37 7.97
N ALA A 56 -10.19 -20.99 9.23
CA ALA A 56 -9.93 -19.65 9.75
C ALA A 56 -8.52 -19.14 9.45
N TRP A 57 -7.52 -20.04 9.50
CA TRP A 57 -6.12 -19.74 9.21
C TRP A 57 -5.90 -19.19 7.80
N LEU A 58 -6.77 -19.48 6.82
CA LEU A 58 -6.64 -18.94 5.45
C LEU A 58 -6.84 -17.42 5.42
N ARG A 59 -7.65 -16.87 6.33
CA ARG A 59 -7.80 -15.41 6.46
C ARG A 59 -6.52 -14.79 7.00
N ASP A 60 -5.94 -15.36 8.06
CA ASP A 60 -4.67 -14.86 8.60
C ASP A 60 -3.53 -15.06 7.60
N ALA A 61 -3.53 -16.16 6.85
CA ALA A 61 -2.59 -16.38 5.75
C ALA A 61 -2.74 -15.29 4.67
N HIS A 62 -3.96 -14.93 4.25
CA HIS A 62 -4.20 -13.83 3.31
C HIS A 62 -3.59 -12.52 3.81
N ARG A 63 -3.69 -12.22 5.11
CA ARG A 63 -3.09 -11.01 5.70
C ARG A 63 -1.56 -11.10 5.77
N TRP A 64 -1.01 -12.23 6.21
CA TRP A 64 0.44 -12.43 6.29
C TRP A 64 1.11 -12.41 4.92
N ILE A 65 0.49 -13.04 3.91
CA ILE A 65 0.96 -12.98 2.52
C ILE A 65 0.97 -11.53 2.03
N ALA A 66 -0.05 -10.71 2.34
CA ALA A 66 -0.05 -9.28 1.99
C ALA A 66 1.14 -8.53 2.61
N VAL A 67 1.48 -8.80 3.87
CA VAL A 67 2.65 -8.23 4.57
C VAL A 67 3.96 -8.65 3.88
N PHE A 68 4.15 -9.95 3.66
CA PHE A 68 5.36 -10.44 2.97
C PHE A 68 5.45 -9.93 1.52
N PHE A 69 4.30 -9.79 0.84
CA PHE A 69 4.24 -9.25 -0.50
C PHE A 69 4.70 -7.79 -0.53
N PHE A 70 4.20 -6.98 0.40
CA PHE A 70 4.63 -5.59 0.55
C PHE A 70 6.13 -5.48 0.84
N VAL A 71 6.64 -6.22 1.83
CA VAL A 71 8.08 -6.26 2.15
C VAL A 71 8.90 -6.70 0.95
N GLY A 72 8.45 -7.74 0.23
CA GLY A 72 9.09 -8.23 -1.00
C GLY A 72 9.19 -7.16 -2.09
N ILE A 73 8.12 -6.40 -2.31
CA ILE A 73 8.10 -5.28 -3.28
C ILE A 73 9.05 -4.16 -2.85
N VAL A 74 9.11 -3.83 -1.57
CA VAL A 74 10.04 -2.82 -1.04
C VAL A 74 11.48 -3.25 -1.29
N VAL A 75 11.85 -4.47 -0.88
CA VAL A 75 13.20 -5.00 -1.11
C VAL A 75 13.53 -5.10 -2.60
N HIS A 76 12.56 -5.53 -3.43
CA HIS A 76 12.72 -5.57 -4.88
C HIS A 76 13.02 -4.17 -5.47
N SER A 77 12.29 -3.16 -5.04
CA SER A 77 12.40 -1.77 -5.48
C SER A 77 13.73 -1.15 -5.07
N VAL A 78 14.11 -1.33 -3.80
CA VAL A 78 15.38 -0.87 -3.23
C VAL A 78 16.56 -1.48 -3.97
N ARG A 79 16.55 -2.80 -4.17
CA ARG A 79 17.57 -3.50 -4.95
C ARG A 79 17.69 -2.94 -6.37
N SER A 80 16.55 -2.66 -7.02
CA SER A 80 16.51 -2.08 -8.37
C SER A 80 17.14 -0.68 -8.42
N LEU A 81 16.85 0.15 -7.41
CA LEU A 81 17.46 1.46 -7.21
C LEU A 81 18.97 1.38 -6.99
N LEU A 82 19.43 0.53 -6.05
CA LEU A 82 20.84 0.35 -5.73
C LEU A 82 21.65 -0.17 -6.93
N ARG A 83 21.05 -1.01 -7.77
CA ARG A 83 21.67 -1.50 -9.01
C ARG A 83 21.56 -0.56 -10.19
N LYS A 84 20.91 0.60 -10.01
CA LYS A 84 20.72 1.61 -11.04
C LYS A 84 20.09 1.05 -12.31
N GLU A 85 19.13 0.13 -12.15
CA GLU A 85 18.47 -0.49 -13.31
C GLU A 85 17.73 0.55 -14.17
N PHE A 86 17.33 1.68 -13.57
CA PHE A 86 16.77 2.85 -14.25
C PHE A 86 17.70 3.53 -15.26
N LEU A 87 19.03 3.31 -15.18
CA LEU A 87 19.97 3.85 -16.17
C LEU A 87 20.05 2.99 -17.44
N ASP A 88 19.61 1.73 -17.39
CA ASP A 88 19.60 0.86 -18.56
C ASP A 88 18.43 1.23 -19.47
N GLN A 89 18.76 1.80 -20.63
CA GLN A 89 17.81 2.24 -21.64
C GLN A 89 16.83 1.12 -22.05
N ARG A 90 17.30 -0.13 -22.07
CA ARG A 90 16.50 -1.32 -22.44
C ARG A 90 15.51 -1.75 -21.35
N LYS A 91 15.65 -1.19 -20.14
CA LYS A 91 14.82 -1.49 -18.97
C LYS A 91 13.89 -0.32 -18.58
N ARG A 92 13.87 0.77 -19.34
CA ARG A 92 13.01 1.94 -19.09
C ARG A 92 11.55 1.56 -18.90
N MET A 93 10.99 0.73 -19.78
CA MET A 93 9.61 0.29 -19.65
C MET A 93 9.38 -0.59 -18.42
N LEU A 94 10.32 -1.49 -18.10
CA LEU A 94 10.24 -2.31 -16.88
C LEU A 94 10.27 -1.43 -15.62
N TRP A 95 11.11 -0.40 -15.63
CA TRP A 95 11.20 0.55 -14.53
C TRP A 95 9.88 1.31 -14.36
N LEU A 96 9.38 1.90 -15.44
CA LEU A 96 8.15 2.69 -15.42
C LEU A 96 6.98 1.85 -14.90
N THR A 97 6.74 0.68 -15.49
CA THR A 97 5.65 -0.21 -15.06
C THR A 97 5.85 -0.71 -13.64
N GLY A 98 7.09 -0.95 -13.21
CA GLY A 98 7.41 -1.33 -11.84
C GLY A 98 7.09 -0.24 -10.81
N VAL A 99 7.36 1.03 -11.14
CA VAL A 99 6.97 2.17 -10.29
C VAL A 99 5.44 2.32 -10.28
N PHE A 100 4.78 2.24 -11.44
CA PHE A 100 3.31 2.32 -11.52
C PHE A 100 2.60 1.18 -10.78
N LEU A 101 3.20 -0.01 -10.66
CA LEU A 101 2.68 -1.13 -9.86
C LEU A 101 2.59 -0.81 -8.36
N LEU A 102 3.28 0.22 -7.86
CA LEU A 102 3.15 0.66 -6.47
C LEU A 102 1.77 1.27 -6.19
N LEU A 103 1.11 1.87 -7.20
CA LEU A 103 -0.22 2.47 -7.02
C LEU A 103 -1.31 1.44 -6.70
N PRO A 104 -1.58 0.41 -7.54
CA PRO A 104 -2.58 -0.59 -7.20
C PRO A 104 -2.21 -1.35 -5.92
N MET A 105 -0.92 -1.51 -5.60
CA MET A 105 -0.49 -2.10 -4.34
C MET A 105 -0.97 -1.30 -3.12
N LEU A 106 -0.83 0.03 -3.13
CA LEU A 106 -1.37 0.88 -2.06
C LEU A 106 -2.90 0.77 -1.97
N PHE A 107 -3.58 0.75 -3.13
CA PHE A 107 -5.04 0.61 -3.15
C PHE A 107 -5.52 -0.76 -2.67
N PHE A 108 -4.79 -1.85 -2.93
CA PHE A 108 -5.12 -3.18 -2.38
C PHE A 108 -5.08 -3.17 -0.85
N LEU A 109 -4.09 -2.52 -0.27
CA LEU A 109 -3.97 -2.39 1.19
C LEU A 109 -5.14 -1.60 1.78
N VAL A 110 -5.51 -0.47 1.17
CA VAL A 110 -6.67 0.32 1.62
C VAL A 110 -7.97 -0.48 1.50
N THR A 111 -8.26 -0.95 0.29
CA THR A 111 -9.54 -1.62 0.00
C THR A 111 -9.68 -2.92 0.80
N GLY A 112 -8.60 -3.69 0.97
CA GLY A 112 -8.59 -4.92 1.75
C GLY A 112 -8.74 -4.71 3.25
N LEU A 113 -8.22 -3.61 3.81
CA LEU A 113 -8.42 -3.26 5.23
C LEU A 113 -9.86 -2.85 5.55
N ILE A 114 -10.60 -2.33 4.56
CA ILE A 114 -11.99 -1.92 4.72
C ILE A 114 -12.94 -3.13 4.74
N LEU A 115 -12.64 -4.18 3.96
CA LEU A 115 -13.56 -5.32 3.77
C LEU A 115 -13.98 -6.05 5.05
N PRO A 116 -13.10 -6.29 6.04
CA PRO A 116 -13.51 -6.93 7.29
C PRO A 116 -14.63 -6.19 8.02
N TRP A 117 -14.78 -4.89 7.76
CA TRP A 117 -15.72 -4.01 8.45
C TRP A 117 -15.61 -4.08 9.97
N ASP A 118 -14.40 -4.34 10.45
CA ASP A 118 -14.02 -4.25 11.85
C ASP A 118 -13.77 -2.78 12.22
N TRP A 119 -13.49 -2.49 13.50
CA TRP A 119 -13.35 -1.11 13.96
C TRP A 119 -12.27 -0.35 13.18
N LYS A 120 -11.18 -1.04 12.81
CA LYS A 120 -10.14 -0.48 11.94
C LYS A 120 -10.61 -0.23 10.52
N GLY A 121 -11.33 -1.17 9.91
CA GLY A 121 -11.87 -1.03 8.56
C GLY A 121 -12.79 0.18 8.41
N TYR A 122 -13.66 0.42 9.39
CA TYR A 122 -14.50 1.61 9.42
C TYR A 122 -13.68 2.91 9.41
N TRP A 123 -12.70 3.05 10.31
CA TRP A 123 -11.89 4.27 10.40
C TRP A 123 -11.03 4.47 9.17
N PHE A 124 -10.60 3.40 8.50
CA PHE A 124 -9.94 3.50 7.19
C PHE A 124 -10.87 4.06 6.11
N MET A 125 -12.13 3.61 6.07
CA MET A 125 -13.12 4.12 5.12
C MET A 125 -13.41 5.62 5.35
N GLU A 126 -13.47 6.07 6.60
CA GLU A 126 -13.64 7.49 6.94
C GLU A 126 -12.38 8.32 6.64
N MET A 127 -11.19 7.78 6.91
CA MET A 127 -9.93 8.51 6.76
C MET A 127 -9.62 8.86 5.29
N VAL A 128 -9.88 7.95 4.34
CA VAL A 128 -9.47 8.11 2.93
C VAL A 128 -10.12 9.34 2.26
N PRO A 129 -11.44 9.55 2.31
CA PRO A 129 -12.06 10.76 1.76
C PRO A 129 -11.52 12.05 2.39
N ASN A 130 -11.23 12.02 3.70
CA ASN A 130 -10.68 13.18 4.42
C ASN A 130 -9.25 13.50 3.99
N TYR A 131 -8.43 12.47 3.76
CA TYR A 131 -7.10 12.60 3.21
C TYR A 131 -7.12 13.25 1.82
N VAL A 132 -7.99 12.78 0.91
CA VAL A 132 -8.16 13.38 -0.43
C VAL A 132 -8.78 14.78 -0.36
N GLY A 133 -9.61 15.04 0.66
CA GLY A 133 -10.21 16.35 0.93
C GLY A 133 -9.18 17.46 1.19
N SER A 134 -7.95 17.10 1.54
CA SER A 134 -6.85 18.05 1.78
C SER A 134 -6.24 18.65 0.50
N ILE A 135 -6.59 18.12 -0.68
CA ILE A 135 -6.09 18.64 -1.95
C ILE A 135 -6.72 20.02 -2.22
N PRO A 136 -5.94 21.09 -2.48
CA PRO A 136 -6.48 22.40 -2.80
C PRO A 136 -7.36 22.36 -4.05
N LEU A 137 -8.39 23.23 -4.08
CA LEU A 137 -9.35 23.42 -5.17
C LEU A 137 -10.30 22.23 -5.40
N VAL A 138 -9.78 21.03 -5.65
CA VAL A 138 -10.59 19.84 -6.03
C VAL A 138 -10.90 18.90 -4.86
N GLY A 139 -10.16 19.00 -3.75
CA GLY A 139 -10.30 18.11 -2.59
C GLY A 139 -11.71 18.06 -2.00
N PRO A 140 -12.39 19.19 -1.75
CA PRO A 140 -13.75 19.17 -1.20
C PRO A 140 -14.74 18.39 -2.07
N SER A 141 -14.69 18.57 -3.40
CA SER A 141 -15.53 17.84 -4.36
C SER A 141 -15.19 16.36 -4.41
N LEU A 142 -13.90 16.02 -4.39
CA LEU A 142 -13.45 14.61 -4.34
C LEU A 142 -13.88 13.92 -3.05
N LYS A 143 -13.73 14.58 -1.90
CA LYS A 143 -14.20 14.06 -0.60
C LYS A 143 -15.69 13.78 -0.65
N ALA A 144 -16.50 14.74 -1.11
CA ALA A 144 -17.95 14.58 -1.20
C ALA A 144 -18.34 13.43 -2.16
N PHE A 145 -17.62 13.29 -3.29
CA PHE A 145 -17.79 12.16 -4.19
C PHE A 145 -17.47 10.84 -3.48
N PHE A 146 -16.31 10.72 -2.84
CA PHE A 146 -15.88 9.49 -2.19
C PHE A 146 -16.81 9.07 -1.05
N ILE A 147 -17.29 10.00 -0.21
CA ILE A 147 -18.26 9.69 0.85
C ILE A 147 -19.55 9.09 0.27
N LYS A 148 -20.05 9.62 -0.85
CA LYS A 148 -21.26 9.10 -1.51
C LYS A 148 -21.00 7.81 -2.31
N ALA A 149 -19.80 7.68 -2.87
CA ALA A 149 -19.47 6.61 -3.80
C ALA A 149 -18.99 5.34 -3.09
N PHE A 150 -18.30 5.47 -1.95
CA PHE A 150 -17.80 4.33 -1.20
C PHE A 150 -18.95 3.58 -0.53
N THR A 151 -19.17 2.36 -1.00
CA THR A 151 -20.00 1.36 -0.34
C THR A 151 -19.20 0.07 -0.25
N LEU A 152 -19.53 -0.78 0.72
CA LEU A 152 -18.83 -2.04 0.92
C LEU A 152 -18.88 -2.97 -0.32
N PRO A 153 -20.01 -3.13 -1.04
CA PRO A 153 -20.04 -3.86 -2.31
C PRO A 153 -19.13 -3.26 -3.39
N ARG A 154 -19.10 -1.93 -3.53
CA ARG A 154 -18.23 -1.26 -4.52
C ARG A 154 -16.76 -1.41 -4.15
N ASN A 155 -16.43 -1.34 -2.87
CA ASN A 155 -15.09 -1.59 -2.36
C ASN A 155 -14.64 -3.04 -2.63
N LEU A 156 -15.55 -4.02 -2.46
CA LEU A 156 -15.28 -5.41 -2.83
C LEU A 156 -14.96 -5.55 -4.31
N ILE A 157 -15.79 -5.01 -5.21
CA ILE A 157 -15.55 -5.03 -6.67
C ILE A 157 -14.21 -4.36 -7.02
N ALA A 158 -13.88 -3.24 -6.37
CA ALA A 158 -12.59 -2.59 -6.55
C ALA A 158 -11.44 -3.54 -6.17
N HIS A 159 -11.55 -4.21 -5.01
CA HIS A 159 -10.52 -5.09 -4.47
C HIS A 159 -10.33 -6.39 -5.27
N ILE A 160 -11.42 -7.06 -5.67
CA ILE A 160 -11.34 -8.41 -6.26
C ILE A 160 -11.31 -8.41 -7.78
N PHE A 161 -11.71 -7.31 -8.43
CA PHE A 161 -11.82 -7.25 -9.89
C PHE A 161 -11.02 -6.10 -10.51
N ILE A 162 -11.31 -4.85 -10.14
CA ILE A 162 -10.70 -3.68 -10.80
C ILE A 162 -9.19 -3.62 -10.54
N LEU A 163 -8.77 -3.70 -9.28
CA LEU A 163 -7.36 -3.64 -8.91
C LEU A 163 -6.57 -4.86 -9.43
N PRO A 164 -7.07 -6.11 -9.35
CA PRO A 164 -6.42 -7.25 -9.98
C PRO A 164 -6.27 -7.10 -11.50
N LEU A 165 -7.30 -6.60 -12.20
CA LEU A 165 -7.23 -6.39 -13.65
C LEU A 165 -6.14 -5.38 -14.03
N ILE A 166 -6.11 -4.22 -13.36
CA ILE A 166 -5.07 -3.20 -13.57
C ILE A 166 -3.69 -3.79 -13.28
N SER A 167 -3.57 -4.56 -12.19
CA SER A 167 -2.30 -5.16 -11.77
C SER A 167 -1.81 -6.21 -12.76
N ILE A 168 -2.69 -7.06 -13.28
CA ILE A 168 -2.35 -8.07 -14.30
C ILE A 168 -1.81 -7.39 -15.57
N ILE A 169 -2.47 -6.32 -16.05
CA ILE A 169 -2.00 -5.56 -17.22
C ILE A 169 -0.61 -4.96 -16.96
N LEU A 170 -0.40 -4.35 -15.79
CA LEU A 170 0.89 -3.75 -15.45
C LEU A 170 1.99 -4.80 -15.24
N ILE A 171 1.68 -5.94 -14.61
CA ILE A 171 2.59 -7.10 -14.46
C ILE A 171 2.94 -7.67 -15.84
N ASP A 172 1.99 -7.68 -16.78
CA ASP A 172 2.23 -8.20 -18.11
C ASP A 172 3.32 -7.41 -18.84
N LEU A 173 3.20 -6.08 -18.78
CA LEU A 173 4.18 -5.13 -19.30
C LEU A 173 5.48 -5.14 -18.48
N HIS A 174 5.41 -5.38 -17.18
CA HIS A 174 6.57 -5.40 -16.28
C HIS A 174 7.42 -6.66 -16.40
N CYS A 175 6.85 -7.85 -16.58
CA CYS A 175 7.63 -9.08 -16.62
C CYS A 175 7.09 -10.17 -17.55
N PHE A 176 5.77 -10.36 -17.70
CA PHE A 176 5.28 -11.52 -18.44
C PHE A 176 5.64 -11.52 -19.91
N SER A 177 5.63 -10.38 -20.60
CA SER A 177 6.06 -10.32 -22.01
C SER A 177 7.48 -10.87 -22.21
N LYS A 178 8.36 -10.67 -21.22
CA LYS A 178 9.73 -11.20 -21.23
C LYS A 178 9.82 -12.65 -20.74
N LEU A 179 8.98 -13.05 -19.79
CA LEU A 179 8.94 -14.41 -19.23
C LEU A 179 8.25 -15.40 -20.17
N ARG A 180 7.24 -15.00 -20.95
CA ARG A 180 6.57 -15.82 -21.97
C ARG A 180 7.57 -16.37 -22.98
N LYS A 181 8.55 -15.56 -23.40
CA LYS A 181 9.66 -15.99 -24.28
C LYS A 181 10.64 -16.97 -23.64
N LYS A 182 10.72 -16.99 -22.31
CA LYS A 182 11.69 -17.79 -21.54
C LYS A 182 11.06 -18.98 -20.80
N GLY A 183 9.75 -19.15 -20.87
CA GLY A 183 8.97 -20.15 -20.13
C GLY A 183 8.56 -19.67 -18.73
N ILE A 184 7.31 -19.23 -18.58
CA ILE A 184 6.75 -18.77 -17.30
C ILE A 184 6.73 -19.87 -16.23
N PHE A 185 6.31 -21.09 -16.59
CA PHE A 185 6.25 -22.22 -15.66
C PHE A 185 7.62 -22.63 -15.16
N VAL A 186 8.64 -22.58 -16.03
CA VAL A 186 10.04 -22.83 -15.64
C VAL A 186 10.52 -21.76 -14.66
N TYR A 187 10.16 -20.49 -14.90
CA TYR A 187 10.50 -19.40 -13.99
C TYR A 187 9.82 -19.56 -12.63
N LEU A 188 8.52 -19.83 -12.60
CA LEU A 188 7.76 -20.06 -11.37
C LEU A 188 8.30 -21.27 -10.61
N GLY A 189 8.54 -22.41 -11.28
CA GLY A 189 9.10 -23.61 -10.65
C GLY A 189 10.47 -23.37 -10.01
N LYS A 190 11.34 -22.57 -10.64
CA LYS A 190 12.64 -22.19 -10.06
C LYS A 190 12.52 -21.32 -8.81
N HIS A 191 11.48 -20.49 -8.72
CA HIS A 191 11.29 -19.60 -7.56
C HIS A 191 10.46 -20.27 -6.48
N ALA A 192 9.59 -21.23 -6.83
CA ALA A 192 8.73 -21.97 -5.90
C ALA A 192 9.53 -22.61 -4.76
N LEU A 193 10.67 -23.25 -5.06
CA LEU A 193 11.52 -23.87 -4.05
C LEU A 193 12.05 -22.85 -3.02
N ILE A 194 12.39 -21.65 -3.46
CA ILE A 194 12.95 -20.61 -2.59
C ILE A 194 11.85 -19.87 -1.84
N THR A 195 10.61 -19.92 -2.33
CA THR A 195 9.46 -19.39 -1.60
C THR A 195 8.98 -20.32 -0.48
N VAL A 196 9.38 -21.59 -0.45
CA VAL A 196 8.96 -22.56 0.57
C VAL A 196 9.17 -22.04 2.00
N PRO A 197 10.34 -21.49 2.39
CA PRO A 197 10.52 -20.95 3.74
C PRO A 197 9.54 -19.81 4.08
N PHE A 198 9.19 -18.98 3.10
CA PHE A 198 8.20 -17.90 3.28
C PHE A 198 6.79 -18.47 3.43
N LEU A 199 6.44 -19.51 2.67
CA LEU A 199 5.15 -20.19 2.80
C LEU A 199 5.04 -20.90 4.15
N VAL A 200 6.10 -21.56 4.61
CA VAL A 200 6.16 -22.14 5.95
C VAL A 200 6.01 -21.05 7.01
N ALA A 201 6.71 -19.93 6.88
CA ALA A 201 6.56 -18.80 7.79
C ALA A 201 5.13 -18.24 7.79
N VAL A 202 4.50 -18.05 6.62
CA VAL A 202 3.09 -17.64 6.51
C VAL A 202 2.16 -18.60 7.23
N ILE A 203 2.34 -19.92 7.03
CA ILE A 203 1.50 -20.94 7.66
C ILE A 203 1.68 -20.90 9.17
N VAL A 204 2.92 -20.93 9.66
CA VAL A 204 3.23 -20.85 11.09
C VAL A 204 2.63 -19.58 11.69
N LEU A 205 2.86 -18.42 11.07
CA LEU A 205 2.32 -17.16 11.54
C LEU A 205 0.78 -17.14 11.50
N ALA A 206 0.15 -17.72 10.48
CA ALA A 206 -1.30 -17.78 10.39
C ALA A 206 -1.94 -18.64 11.49
N PHE A 207 -1.28 -19.74 11.90
CA PHE A 207 -1.77 -20.60 12.97
C PHE A 207 -1.49 -20.06 14.37
N TYR A 208 -0.30 -19.49 14.60
CA TYR A 208 0.16 -19.12 15.94
C TYR A 208 0.06 -17.62 16.25
N ILE A 209 0.04 -16.76 15.23
CA ILE A 209 -0.05 -15.30 15.36
C ILE A 209 -1.22 -14.80 14.50
N GLN A 210 -2.42 -15.02 15.02
CA GLN A 210 -3.62 -14.40 14.46
C GLN A 210 -3.46 -12.89 14.51
N MET A 211 -3.70 -12.22 13.39
CA MET A 211 -3.56 -10.77 13.40
C MET A 211 -4.78 -10.17 14.12
N PRO A 212 -4.60 -9.43 15.23
CA PRO A 212 -5.71 -8.93 16.00
C PRO A 212 -6.55 -7.95 15.16
N THR A 213 -7.86 -7.97 15.37
CA THR A 213 -8.77 -6.96 14.78
C THR A 213 -8.66 -5.62 15.51
N LEU A 214 -8.06 -5.60 16.71
CA LEU A 214 -7.95 -4.42 17.59
C LEU A 214 -9.32 -3.79 17.89
N ASP A 215 -10.39 -4.59 17.83
CA ASP A 215 -11.73 -4.13 18.13
C ASP A 215 -11.84 -3.83 19.65
N PRO A 216 -12.43 -2.69 20.03
CA PRO A 216 -12.76 -2.44 21.43
C PRO A 216 -13.87 -3.40 21.87
N GLU A 217 -13.80 -3.90 23.11
CA GLU A 217 -14.82 -4.80 23.69
C GLU A 217 -16.22 -4.16 23.68
N VAL A 218 -16.26 -2.85 23.87
CA VAL A 218 -17.45 -2.02 23.71
C VAL A 218 -17.17 -1.02 22.60
N ILE A 219 -17.93 -1.10 21.50
CA ILE A 219 -17.81 -0.17 20.38
C ILE A 219 -18.22 1.23 20.86
N PRO A 220 -17.28 2.19 20.97
CA PRO A 220 -17.62 3.53 21.41
C PRO A 220 -18.38 4.25 20.31
N LEU A 221 -19.13 5.28 20.68
CA LEU A 221 -19.76 6.12 19.65
C LEU A 221 -18.63 6.78 18.83
N PRO A 222 -18.72 6.84 17.49
CA PRO A 222 -17.67 7.48 16.66
C PRO A 222 -17.36 8.93 17.07
N LEU A 223 -18.32 9.60 17.69
CA LEU A 223 -18.22 10.97 18.21
C LEU A 223 -17.56 11.09 19.58
N GLU A 224 -17.34 9.99 20.30
CA GLU A 224 -16.55 9.99 21.52
C GLU A 224 -15.05 10.09 21.20
N GLY A 225 -14.66 9.65 20.00
CA GLY A 225 -13.26 9.65 19.58
C GLY A 225 -12.39 8.68 20.37
N VAL A 226 -12.99 7.79 21.16
CA VAL A 226 -12.28 6.79 21.96
C VAL A 226 -11.97 5.56 21.10
N GLY A 227 -10.83 4.90 21.37
CA GLY A 227 -10.51 3.61 20.76
C GLY A 227 -10.12 3.66 19.27
N ILE A 228 -9.91 4.83 18.67
CA ILE A 228 -9.57 4.95 17.24
C ILE A 228 -8.23 4.24 16.93
N PRO A 229 -8.21 3.23 16.05
CA PRO A 229 -7.02 2.43 15.79
C PRO A 229 -6.01 3.20 14.95
N ALA A 230 -4.73 2.92 15.18
CA ALA A 230 -3.68 3.36 14.28
C ALA A 230 -3.80 2.63 12.92
N PRO A 231 -3.51 3.31 11.81
CA PRO A 231 -3.38 2.74 10.50
C PRO A 231 -2.17 1.83 10.50
N GLU A 232 -2.18 0.90 9.57
CA GLU A 232 -1.07 -0.01 9.40
C GLU A 232 0.23 0.74 9.13
N TRP A 233 1.34 0.17 9.63
CA TRP A 233 2.66 0.80 9.65
C TRP A 233 3.14 1.30 8.28
N PHE A 234 2.75 0.61 7.21
CA PHE A 234 3.10 0.99 5.84
C PHE A 234 2.39 2.26 5.32
N PHE A 235 1.31 2.70 5.98
CA PHE A 235 0.65 3.98 5.68
C PHE A 235 1.16 5.14 6.52
N LEU A 236 1.89 4.89 7.61
CA LEU A 236 2.33 5.93 8.53
C LEU A 236 3.15 7.02 7.82
N ILE A 237 3.97 6.67 6.83
CA ILE A 237 4.75 7.67 6.08
C ILE A 237 3.88 8.74 5.42
N LEU A 238 2.67 8.38 4.97
CA LEU A 238 1.73 9.31 4.33
C LEU A 238 0.91 10.09 5.37
N LEU A 239 0.68 9.49 6.53
CA LEU A 239 -0.27 9.99 7.53
C LEU A 239 0.39 10.76 8.67
N LEU A 240 1.64 10.47 9.04
CA LEU A 240 2.37 11.18 10.08
C LEU A 240 2.39 12.70 9.85
N PRO A 241 2.56 13.22 8.62
CA PRO A 241 2.50 14.66 8.41
C PRO A 241 1.18 15.31 8.84
N PHE A 242 0.06 14.60 8.69
CA PHE A 242 -1.27 15.08 9.12
C PHE A 242 -1.45 15.05 10.64
N MET A 243 -0.64 14.26 11.36
CA MET A 243 -0.68 14.18 12.82
C MET A 243 0.13 15.29 13.49
N TYR A 244 1.26 15.70 12.88
CA TYR A 244 2.20 16.62 13.52
C TYR A 244 2.20 18.04 12.96
N PHE A 245 1.80 18.23 11.69
CA PHE A 245 1.85 19.53 11.04
C PHE A 245 0.45 20.10 10.85
N LYS A 246 0.36 21.44 10.85
CA LYS A 246 -0.87 22.19 10.59
C LYS A 246 -0.76 22.96 9.28
N GLY A 247 -1.90 23.42 8.75
CA GLY A 247 -1.92 24.25 7.54
C GLY A 247 -1.43 23.50 6.30
N SER A 248 -0.92 24.24 5.31
CA SER A 248 -0.48 23.69 4.02
C SER A 248 0.68 22.70 4.11
N MET A 249 1.39 22.64 5.25
CA MET A 249 2.53 21.73 5.45
C MET A 249 2.10 20.25 5.52
N ALA A 250 0.96 19.94 6.15
CA ALA A 250 0.47 18.58 6.24
C ALA A 250 0.19 17.94 4.86
N PRO A 251 -0.66 18.54 4.00
CA PRO A 251 -0.89 18.00 2.65
C PRO A 251 0.35 18.10 1.78
N PHE A 252 1.22 19.11 1.97
CA PHE A 252 2.48 19.18 1.24
C PHE A 252 3.37 17.96 1.52
N LEU A 253 3.61 17.64 2.80
CA LEU A 253 4.51 16.56 3.20
C LEU A 253 3.86 15.17 3.05
N GLY A 254 2.56 15.04 3.31
CA GLY A 254 1.87 13.75 3.26
C GLY A 254 1.41 13.35 1.86
N LEU A 255 1.00 14.31 1.03
CA LEU A 255 0.39 14.04 -0.29
C LEU A 255 1.28 14.50 -1.44
N PHE A 256 1.65 15.78 -1.49
CA PHE A 256 2.36 16.34 -2.65
C PHE A 256 3.81 15.87 -2.75
N LEU A 257 4.53 15.79 -1.64
CA LEU A 257 5.92 15.35 -1.63
C LEU A 257 6.06 13.86 -2.02
N PRO A 258 5.30 12.91 -1.45
CA PRO A 258 5.33 11.52 -1.91
C PRO A 258 4.89 11.36 -3.37
N PHE A 259 3.91 12.13 -3.82
CA PHE A 259 3.51 12.15 -5.23
C PHE A 259 4.63 12.68 -6.14
N ALA A 260 5.31 13.76 -5.75
CA ALA A 260 6.45 14.29 -6.48
C ALA A 260 7.62 13.28 -6.51
N ILE A 261 7.89 12.59 -5.40
CA ILE A 261 8.87 11.50 -5.34
C ILE A 261 8.47 10.36 -6.27
N PHE A 262 7.20 9.96 -6.27
CA PHE A 262 6.68 8.93 -7.17
C PHE A 262 6.90 9.31 -8.64
N LEU A 263 6.54 10.54 -9.05
CA LEU A 263 6.76 11.03 -10.41
C LEU A 263 8.26 11.11 -10.76
N ALA A 264 9.09 11.61 -9.82
CA ALA A 264 10.53 11.66 -10.00
C ALA A 264 11.11 10.27 -10.22
N LEU A 265 10.69 9.26 -9.43
CA LEU A 265 11.10 7.87 -9.60
C LEU A 265 10.62 7.33 -10.95
N ALA A 266 9.34 7.51 -11.30
CA ALA A 266 8.75 6.99 -12.54
C ALA A 266 9.50 7.48 -13.78
N PHE A 267 9.81 8.78 -13.83
CA PHE A 267 10.40 9.42 -15.00
C PHE A 267 11.91 9.64 -14.92
N MET A 268 12.56 9.25 -13.82
CA MET A 268 14.02 9.30 -13.64
C MET A 268 14.82 8.74 -14.85
N PRO A 269 14.44 7.61 -15.49
CA PRO A 269 15.18 7.08 -16.65
C PRO A 269 15.23 8.01 -17.88
N TYR A 270 14.32 8.99 -17.98
CA TYR A 270 14.24 9.92 -19.10
C TYR A 270 15.12 11.15 -18.87
N TYR A 271 15.24 11.60 -17.62
CA TYR A 271 16.07 12.76 -17.26
C TYR A 271 17.52 12.39 -16.94
N LEU A 272 17.76 11.17 -16.46
CA LEU A 272 19.10 10.68 -16.18
C LEU A 272 19.66 9.93 -17.39
N LYS A 273 20.60 10.58 -18.11
CA LYS A 273 21.38 9.93 -19.18
C LYS A 273 22.17 8.75 -18.60
N GLY A 274 21.76 7.53 -18.93
CA GLY A 274 22.54 6.32 -18.68
C GLY A 274 23.79 6.29 -19.55
N LYS A 275 24.83 5.57 -19.12
CA LYS A 275 25.94 5.23 -20.01
C LYS A 275 25.36 4.53 -21.24
N LYS A 276 25.70 5.01 -22.45
CA LYS A 276 25.49 4.23 -23.68
C LYS A 276 25.98 2.81 -23.41
N GLY A 277 25.18 1.81 -23.80
CA GLY A 277 25.47 0.40 -23.56
C GLY A 277 26.93 0.08 -23.84
N ARG A 278 27.51 -0.82 -23.04
CA ARG A 278 28.88 -1.35 -23.19
C ARG A 278 29.19 -1.47 -24.69
N PRO A 279 30.23 -0.78 -25.21
CA PRO A 279 30.61 -0.93 -26.59
C PRO A 279 30.92 -2.40 -26.85
N ASP A 280 30.42 -2.90 -27.96
CA ASP A 280 31.06 -3.96 -28.71
C ASP A 280 32.59 -3.72 -28.73
N ASN A 281 33.37 -4.73 -28.36
CA ASN A 281 34.83 -4.69 -28.29
C ASN A 281 35.48 -4.74 -29.70
N SER A 282 35.04 -3.92 -30.65
CA SER A 282 35.62 -3.82 -31.98
C SER A 282 35.80 -2.37 -32.45
N ALA A 283 36.67 -1.61 -31.76
CA ALA A 283 37.27 -0.41 -32.35
C ALA A 283 38.59 -0.04 -31.64
N PRO A 284 39.63 0.39 -32.39
CA PRO A 284 40.97 0.59 -31.86
C PRO A 284 41.09 1.91 -31.08
N ALA A 285 42.03 1.91 -30.12
CA ALA A 285 42.29 3.03 -29.22
C ALA A 285 43.01 4.20 -29.92
N GLY A 286 42.47 5.42 -29.75
CA GLY A 286 43.09 6.65 -30.21
C GLY A 286 42.76 7.85 -29.30
N VAL A 287 43.79 8.28 -28.55
CA VAL A 287 44.18 9.64 -28.10
C VAL A 287 43.12 10.62 -27.57
N GLY A 288 43.39 11.19 -26.38
CA GLY A 288 42.90 12.54 -26.05
C GLY A 288 42.78 12.88 -24.57
N ALA A 289 43.85 13.43 -23.99
CA ALA A 289 43.88 14.02 -22.66
C ALA A 289 43.03 15.32 -22.57
N LYS A 290 41.71 15.17 -22.44
CA LYS A 290 40.75 16.21 -21.96
C LYS A 290 39.73 15.62 -20.97
N SER A 291 40.10 14.53 -20.31
CA SER A 291 39.14 13.62 -19.64
C SER A 291 39.05 13.82 -18.12
N ALA A 292 40.08 14.34 -17.44
CA ALA A 292 40.16 14.31 -15.97
C ALA A 292 39.10 15.19 -15.27
N ASP A 293 39.00 16.49 -15.60
CA ASP A 293 38.07 17.40 -14.91
C ASP A 293 36.59 17.15 -15.26
N LYS A 294 36.32 16.73 -16.49
CA LYS A 294 34.97 16.34 -16.93
C LYS A 294 34.57 14.99 -16.31
N ALA A 295 35.52 14.06 -16.16
CA ALA A 295 35.31 12.80 -15.44
C ALA A 295 35.11 13.05 -13.93
N ASN A 296 35.84 13.97 -13.32
CA ASN A 296 35.72 14.32 -11.91
C ASN A 296 34.37 14.99 -11.61
N ASN A 297 33.97 15.99 -12.40
CA ASN A 297 32.69 16.68 -12.24
C ASN A 297 31.48 15.75 -12.55
N SER A 298 31.64 14.80 -13.48
CA SER A 298 30.62 13.76 -13.73
C SER A 298 30.55 12.69 -12.63
N LYS A 299 31.69 12.33 -12.02
CA LYS A 299 31.76 11.46 -10.83
C LYS A 299 31.11 12.12 -9.63
N VAL A 300 31.42 13.38 -9.34
CA VAL A 300 30.83 14.15 -8.22
C VAL A 300 29.32 14.29 -8.40
N LYS A 301 28.83 14.66 -9.60
CA LYS A 301 27.37 14.67 -9.88
C LYS A 301 26.72 13.29 -9.80
N SER A 302 27.42 12.22 -10.17
CA SER A 302 26.94 10.84 -10.04
C SER A 302 26.89 10.38 -8.58
N ILE A 303 27.86 10.79 -7.77
CA ILE A 303 27.93 10.50 -6.33
C ILE A 303 26.83 11.27 -5.60
N GLY A 304 26.63 12.57 -5.91
CA GLY A 304 25.53 13.36 -5.33
C GLY A 304 24.15 12.78 -5.65
N ARG A 305 23.92 12.31 -6.89
CA ARG A 305 22.67 11.61 -7.24
C ARG A 305 22.54 10.25 -6.56
N MET A 306 23.63 9.51 -6.39
CA MET A 306 23.64 8.24 -5.68
C MET A 306 23.35 8.43 -4.19
N ALA A 307 23.95 9.46 -3.56
CA ALA A 307 23.69 9.83 -2.18
C ALA A 307 22.23 10.26 -2.00
N ALA A 308 21.67 11.07 -2.92
CA ALA A 308 20.26 11.45 -2.88
C ALA A 308 19.31 10.26 -3.04
N SER A 309 19.57 9.35 -3.99
CA SER A 309 18.78 8.12 -4.14
C SER A 309 18.95 7.15 -2.97
N PHE A 310 20.13 7.06 -2.38
CA PHE A 310 20.40 6.24 -1.20
C PHE A 310 19.72 6.81 0.04
N VAL A 311 19.81 8.12 0.27
CA VAL A 311 19.08 8.82 1.35
C VAL A 311 17.57 8.67 1.16
N LEU A 312 17.05 8.80 -0.06
CA LEU A 312 15.64 8.55 -0.35
C LEU A 312 15.24 7.11 -0.06
N VAL A 313 16.07 6.14 -0.45
CA VAL A 313 15.87 4.71 -0.18
C VAL A 313 15.91 4.41 1.31
N VAL A 314 16.88 4.96 2.03
CA VAL A 314 17.03 4.77 3.47
C VAL A 314 15.89 5.45 4.19
N LEU A 315 15.46 6.65 3.80
CA LEU A 315 14.27 7.28 4.36
C LEU A 315 13.02 6.45 4.09
N VAL A 316 12.79 5.98 2.85
CA VAL A 316 11.64 5.13 2.53
C VAL A 316 11.71 3.80 3.30
N VAL A 317 12.85 3.13 3.35
CA VAL A 317 13.01 1.84 4.03
C VAL A 317 12.98 1.98 5.55
N SER A 318 13.61 3.01 6.12
CA SER A 318 13.60 3.29 7.56
C SER A 318 12.25 3.84 8.03
N SER A 319 11.50 4.56 7.20
CA SER A 319 10.12 4.95 7.51
C SER A 319 9.16 3.75 7.41
N LEU A 320 9.40 2.82 6.47
CA LEU A 320 8.62 1.59 6.35
C LEU A 320 8.96 0.60 7.47
N LEU A 321 10.23 0.36 7.79
CA LEU A 321 10.65 -0.55 8.87
C LEU A 321 10.52 0.09 10.26
N GLY A 322 10.60 1.42 10.38
CA GLY A 322 10.41 2.15 11.63
C GLY A 322 9.00 1.97 12.20
N GLY A 323 7.99 1.81 11.34
CA GLY A 323 6.64 1.46 11.77
C GLY A 323 6.50 0.03 12.31
N PHE A 324 7.43 -0.87 11.99
CA PHE A 324 7.49 -2.22 12.58
C PHE A 324 8.05 -2.20 14.01
N ALA A 325 8.99 -1.29 14.30
CA ALA A 325 9.61 -1.12 15.61
C ALA A 325 8.80 -0.22 16.57
N TRP A 326 8.01 0.72 16.04
CA TRP A 326 7.20 1.64 16.85
C TRP A 326 5.82 1.14 17.22
N GLY A 327 5.44 -0.06 16.78
CA GLY A 327 4.10 -0.59 16.98
C GLY A 327 3.05 0.36 16.38
N THR A 328 1.78 0.07 16.65
CA THR A 328 0.68 1.01 16.42
C THR A 328 0.99 2.33 17.15
N TYR A 329 1.44 3.34 16.39
CA TYR A 329 1.83 4.64 16.92
C TYR A 329 0.70 5.23 17.78
N LYS A 330 0.94 5.49 19.07
CA LYS A 330 0.00 6.19 19.95
C LYS A 330 0.16 7.69 19.73
N SER A 331 -0.89 8.34 19.25
CA SER A 331 -0.88 9.79 18.98
C SER A 331 -0.66 10.59 20.27
N PRO A 332 0.12 11.68 20.22
CA PRO A 332 0.48 12.48 21.39
C PRO A 332 -0.64 13.43 21.81
N THR A 333 -1.72 13.56 21.04
CA THR A 333 -2.93 14.31 21.43
C THR A 333 -4.06 13.34 21.77
N LEU A 334 -4.33 13.19 23.06
CA LEU A 334 -5.53 12.56 23.63
C LEU A 334 -5.74 11.06 23.34
N GLY A 335 -4.68 10.27 23.18
CA GLY A 335 -4.80 8.80 23.08
C GLY A 335 -5.41 8.28 21.76
N CYS A 336 -5.47 9.11 20.72
CA CYS A 336 -6.16 8.80 19.45
C CYS A 336 -5.20 8.75 18.27
N SER A 337 -4.79 7.56 17.83
CA SER A 337 -3.61 7.37 17.00
C SER A 337 -3.55 8.08 15.63
N SER A 338 -4.64 8.36 14.90
CA SER A 338 -4.45 8.72 13.48
C SER A 338 -5.56 9.46 12.73
N CYS A 339 -6.65 9.86 13.37
CA CYS A 339 -7.81 10.44 12.68
C CYS A 339 -7.97 11.96 12.89
N HIS A 340 -6.87 12.70 13.10
CA HIS A 340 -6.93 14.16 13.34
C HIS A 340 -6.48 14.93 12.10
N ASN A 341 -7.35 15.81 11.58
CA ASN A 341 -7.00 16.77 10.53
C ASN A 341 -6.89 18.15 11.18
N LEU A 342 -5.68 18.49 11.59
CA LEU A 342 -5.39 19.78 12.20
C LEU A 342 -5.48 20.96 11.20
N TYR A 343 -5.67 20.69 9.89
CA TYR A 343 -5.82 21.71 8.84
C TYR A 343 -7.12 22.50 8.93
N LEU A 344 -8.20 21.87 9.43
CA LEU A 344 -9.54 22.46 9.48
C LEU A 344 -10.02 22.75 10.90
N GLY A 345 -9.25 22.38 11.94
CA GLY A 345 -9.70 22.43 13.33
C GLY A 345 -10.76 21.36 13.66
N ASP A 346 -10.89 20.34 12.80
CA ASP A 346 -12.07 19.50 12.69
C ASP A 346 -11.65 18.02 12.48
N ARG A 347 -12.37 17.08 13.13
CA ARG A 347 -12.07 15.64 13.16
C ARG A 347 -11.95 15.04 11.74
N MET A 348 -11.06 14.07 11.47
CA MET A 348 -11.09 13.34 10.17
C MET A 348 -12.30 12.43 10.00
N GLY A 349 -13.25 12.48 10.92
CA GLY A 349 -14.64 12.09 10.70
C GLY A 349 -15.53 13.25 11.15
N VAL A 350 -15.54 14.36 10.39
CA VAL A 350 -16.48 15.46 10.64
C VAL A 350 -17.79 15.09 9.98
N PRO A 351 -18.82 14.76 10.78
CA PRO A 351 -20.15 14.72 10.25
C PRO A 351 -20.61 16.16 9.90
N PRO A 352 -21.60 16.37 9.01
CA PRO A 352 -21.91 17.68 8.43
C PRO A 352 -22.09 18.80 9.46
N LYS A 353 -21.99 20.07 9.03
CA LYS A 353 -22.17 21.24 9.92
C LYS A 353 -23.48 21.22 10.72
N ALA A 354 -24.54 20.63 10.19
CA ALA A 354 -25.83 20.47 10.86
C ALA A 354 -25.93 19.21 11.75
N PHE A 355 -24.93 18.33 11.76
CA PHE A 355 -25.00 17.06 12.49
C PHE A 355 -24.94 17.25 14.02
N LYS A 356 -24.35 18.34 14.51
CA LYS A 356 -24.46 18.72 15.92
C LYS A 356 -25.64 19.65 16.20
N ASP A 357 -26.31 20.13 15.16
CA ASP A 357 -27.48 20.98 15.30
C ASP A 357 -28.68 20.10 15.68
N ARG A 358 -29.03 20.11 16.97
CA ARG A 358 -30.16 19.35 17.52
C ARG A 358 -31.52 19.82 16.99
N SER A 359 -31.59 20.99 16.36
CA SER A 359 -32.79 21.46 15.66
C SER A 359 -32.92 20.87 14.24
N VAL A 360 -31.81 20.40 13.65
CA VAL A 360 -31.77 19.82 12.30
C VAL A 360 -31.63 18.29 12.31
N VAL A 361 -30.88 17.73 13.27
CA VAL A 361 -30.69 16.27 13.47
C VAL A 361 -31.00 15.90 14.93
N PRO A 362 -32.28 15.87 15.32
CA PRO A 362 -32.70 15.70 16.71
C PRO A 362 -32.38 14.30 17.28
N LEU A 363 -32.08 13.31 16.42
CA LEU A 363 -31.89 11.91 16.78
C LEU A 363 -30.43 11.52 17.04
N LEU A 364 -29.50 12.48 17.15
CA LEU A 364 -28.08 12.14 17.31
C LEU A 364 -27.72 11.44 18.62
N GLU A 365 -28.54 11.61 19.65
CA GLU A 365 -28.42 10.93 20.95
C GLU A 365 -29.28 9.66 21.01
N ASP A 366 -30.02 9.37 19.94
CA ASP A 366 -30.73 8.11 19.79
C ASP A 366 -29.73 7.04 19.33
N ASN A 367 -29.33 6.19 20.28
CA ASN A 367 -28.47 5.03 20.03
C ASN A 367 -29.00 4.14 18.89
N ALA A 368 -30.32 4.04 18.70
CA ALA A 368 -30.91 3.27 17.61
C ALA A 368 -30.79 3.97 16.25
N TRP A 369 -30.76 5.30 16.21
CA TRP A 369 -30.47 6.09 15.00
C TRP A 369 -29.00 6.04 14.64
N MET A 370 -28.10 6.19 15.61
CA MET A 370 -26.63 6.09 15.42
C MET A 370 -26.21 4.69 14.95
N MET A 371 -26.78 3.64 15.54
CA MET A 371 -26.60 2.27 15.06
C MET A 371 -27.17 2.12 13.64
N ARG A 372 -28.34 2.69 13.34
CA ARG A 372 -28.86 2.69 11.97
C ARG A 372 -28.00 3.48 10.99
N HIS A 373 -27.37 4.59 11.38
CA HIS A 373 -26.43 5.33 10.54
C HIS A 373 -25.14 4.51 10.29
N TRP A 374 -24.66 3.78 11.29
CA TRP A 374 -23.51 2.89 11.20
C TRP A 374 -23.77 1.68 10.28
N PHE A 375 -24.93 1.04 10.42
CA PHE A 375 -25.29 -0.15 9.65
C PHE A 375 -26.01 0.16 8.32
N ASN A 376 -26.62 1.35 8.17
CA ASN A 376 -27.42 1.77 7.02
C ASN A 376 -27.21 3.25 6.68
N PRO A 377 -25.98 3.73 6.44
CA PRO A 377 -25.71 5.14 6.16
C PRO A 377 -26.53 5.67 4.98
N GLN A 378 -26.82 4.84 3.97
CA GLN A 378 -27.65 5.19 2.82
C GLN A 378 -29.13 5.53 3.12
N ILE A 379 -29.64 5.19 4.30
CA ILE A 379 -31.05 5.40 4.69
C ILE A 379 -31.21 6.62 5.62
N VAL A 380 -30.14 7.01 6.30
CA VAL A 380 -30.21 7.83 7.53
C VAL A 380 -29.56 9.21 7.35
N TRP A 381 -29.20 9.58 6.11
CA TRP A 381 -28.71 10.92 5.79
C TRP A 381 -29.82 11.96 5.67
#